data_AF-A0A497JMW7-F1
#
_entry.id   AF-A0A497JMW7-F1
#
_cell.length_a   1.000
_cell.length_b   1.000
_cell.length_c   1.000
_cell.angle_alpha   90.00
_cell.angle_beta   90.00
_cell.angle_gamma   90.00
#
_symmetry.space_group_name_H-M   'P 1'
#
loop_
_entity.id
_entity.type
_entity.pdbx_description
1 polymer ?
#
loop_
_entity_poly.entity_id
_entity_poly.type
_entity_poly.pdbx_seq_one_letter_code
_entity_poly.pdbx_strand_id
1 'polypeptide(L)' 'EEREHRSGIVNFKIDRASERVEKLSEKNFVVSARSHGIRVSPHFYNTTEEINSFIEALKET' A
#
# COMPACT_ATOMS: atom_id res chain seq x y z
N GLU A 1 -6.99 -12.33 -15.85
CA GLU A 1 -8.16 -11.88 -15.08
C GLU A 1 -8.82 -10.75 -15.83
N GLU A 2 -10.14 -10.78 -15.96
CA GLU A 2 -10.93 -9.67 -16.51
C GLU A 2 -10.97 -8.53 -15.48
N ARG A 3 -10.89 -7.27 -15.93
CA ARG A 3 -10.75 -6.09 -15.05
C ARG A 3 -11.89 -5.99 -14.04
N GLU A 4 -13.08 -6.40 -14.44
CA GLU A 4 -14.32 -6.42 -13.67
C GLU A 4 -14.36 -7.43 -12.52
N HIS A 5 -13.44 -8.40 -12.50
CA HIS A 5 -13.31 -9.37 -11.41
C HIS A 5 -12.13 -9.10 -10.47
N ARG A 6 -11.39 -7.99 -10.67
CA ARG A 6 -10.25 -7.64 -9.80
C ARG A 6 -10.76 -7.07 -8.48
N SER A 7 -10.16 -7.52 -7.37
CA SER A 7 -10.38 -6.89 -6.08
C SER A 7 -9.70 -5.50 -6.02
N GLY A 8 -10.08 -4.69 -5.02
CA GLY A 8 -9.40 -3.43 -4.72
C GLY A 8 -7.98 -3.58 -4.17
N ILE A 9 -7.52 -4.80 -3.91
CA ILE A 9 -6.17 -5.07 -3.39
C ILE A 9 -5.16 -4.96 -4.52
N VAL A 10 -4.15 -4.13 -4.31
CA VAL A 10 -3.08 -3.88 -5.29
C VAL A 10 -1.74 -4.32 -4.73
N ASN A 11 -0.88 -4.85 -5.60
CA ASN A 11 0.54 -5.06 -5.30
C ASN A 11 1.36 -4.35 -6.38
N PHE A 12 2.22 -3.43 -5.97
CA PHE A 12 3.10 -2.70 -6.88
C PHE A 12 4.56 -2.96 -6.52
N LYS A 13 5.39 -3.13 -7.55
CA LYS A 13 6.84 -3.34 -7.37
C LYS A 13 7.50 -2.06 -6.88
N ILE A 14 8.40 -2.22 -5.91
CA ILE A 14 9.20 -1.12 -5.38
C ILE A 14 10.49 -1.70 -4.80
N ASP A 15 11.58 -0.95 -4.89
CA ASP A 15 12.82 -1.33 -4.24
C ASP A 15 12.68 -1.28 -2.72
N ARG A 16 13.48 -2.07 -2.00
CA ARG A 16 13.53 -2.05 -0.53
C ARG A 16 12.15 -2.15 0.15
N ALA A 17 11.24 -2.94 -0.43
CA ALA A 17 9.85 -3.02 0.01
C ALA A 17 9.69 -3.30 1.52
N SER A 18 10.52 -4.17 2.11
CA SER A 18 10.48 -4.45 3.55
C SER A 18 10.83 -3.22 4.40
N GLU A 19 11.92 -2.51 4.08
CA GLU A 19 12.34 -1.29 4.80
C GLU A 19 11.27 -0.19 4.69
N ARG A 20 10.70 0.00 3.49
CA ARG A 20 9.63 0.98 3.27
C ARG A 20 8.36 0.64 4.06
N VAL A 21 8.02 -0.64 4.18
CA VAL A 21 6.88 -1.10 5.00
C VAL A 21 7.12 -0.81 6.48
N GLU A 22 8.35 -0.97 6.98
CA GLU A 22 8.72 -0.61 8.35
C GLU A 22 8.53 0.90 8.60
N LYS A 23 9.07 1.76 7.71
CA LYS A 23 8.87 3.23 7.79
C LYS A 23 7.40 3.64 7.72
N LEU A 24 6.60 2.96 6.89
CA LEU A 24 5.16 3.20 6.80
C LEU A 24 4.44 2.79 8.10
N SER A 25 4.87 1.70 8.73
CA SER A 25 4.33 1.25 10.02
C SER A 25 4.57 2.27 11.13
N GLU A 26 5.74 2.94 11.15
CA GLU A 26 6.03 4.04 12.09
C GLU A 26 5.08 5.23 11.90
N LYS A 27 4.56 5.42 10.67
CA LYS A 27 3.55 6.42 10.31
C LYS A 27 2.11 5.93 10.46
N ASN A 28 1.89 4.77 11.10
CA ASN A 28 0.58 4.11 11.30
C ASN A 28 -0.08 3.56 10.01
N PHE A 29 0.68 3.31 8.94
CA PHE A 29 0.17 2.62 7.75
C PHE A 29 0.49 1.13 7.80
N VAL A 30 -0.53 0.30 7.97
CA VAL A 30 -0.39 -1.17 8.02
C VAL A 30 -0.52 -1.76 6.61
N VAL A 31 0.63 -2.12 6.04
CA VAL A 31 0.75 -2.76 4.71
C VAL A 31 1.72 -3.94 4.77
N SER A 32 1.87 -4.67 3.67
CA SER A 32 2.73 -5.87 3.65
C SER A 32 3.67 -5.92 2.46
N ALA A 33 4.94 -6.24 2.69
CA ALA A 33 5.89 -6.55 1.63
C ALA A 33 5.56 -7.93 1.04
N ARG A 34 5.38 -8.02 -0.28
CA ARG A 34 5.05 -9.25 -1.02
C ARG A 34 5.67 -9.22 -2.41
N SER A 35 6.40 -10.27 -2.77
CA SER A 35 6.93 -10.46 -4.14
C SER A 35 7.72 -9.26 -4.69
N HIS A 36 8.64 -8.69 -3.91
CA HIS A 36 9.41 -7.48 -4.25
C HIS A 36 8.55 -6.22 -4.48
N GLY A 37 7.40 -6.15 -3.82
CA GLY A 37 6.48 -5.03 -3.87
C GLY A 37 5.77 -4.81 -2.55
N ILE A 38 4.94 -3.78 -2.50
CA ILE A 38 4.06 -3.48 -1.37
C ILE A 38 2.63 -3.85 -1.79
N ARG A 39 2.02 -4.75 -1.02
CA ARG A 39 0.60 -5.09 -1.13
C ARG A 39 -0.21 -4.20 -0.21
N VAL A 40 -1.15 -3.46 -0.81
CA VAL A 40 -2.08 -2.55 -0.14
C VAL A 40 -3.49 -3.08 -0.37
N SER A 41 -4.28 -3.14 0.70
CA SER A 41 -5.66 -3.60 0.68
C SER A 41 -6.60 -2.48 1.13
N PRO A 42 -6.95 -1.52 0.27
CA PRO A 42 -8.03 -0.59 0.55
C PRO A 42 -9.35 -1.33 0.70
N HIS A 43 -10.13 -0.95 1.71
CA HIS A 43 -11.44 -1.51 1.98
C HIS A 43 -12.50 -0.40 2.09
N PHE A 44 -13.77 -0.79 2.22
CA PHE A 44 -14.92 0.13 2.26
C PHE A 44 -14.87 1.16 3.40
N TYR A 45 -14.10 0.87 4.45
CA TYR A 45 -13.94 1.74 5.60
C TYR A 45 -12.83 2.78 5.42
N ASN A 46 -12.04 2.70 4.34
CA ASN A 46 -10.99 3.68 4.09
C ASN A 46 -11.55 4.91 3.37
N THR A 47 -11.10 6.09 3.78
CA THR A 47 -11.45 7.35 3.12
C THR A 47 -10.45 7.69 2.01
N THR A 48 -10.86 8.54 1.07
CA THR A 48 -9.95 9.05 0.03
C THR A 48 -8.80 9.84 0.63
N GLU A 49 -9.04 10.55 1.73
CA GLU A 49 -8.04 11.31 2.48
C GLU A 49 -6.98 10.40 3.08
N GLU A 50 -7.38 9.27 3.70
CA GLU A 50 -6.44 8.27 4.22
C GLU A 50 -5.56 7.68 3.10
N ILE A 51 -6.15 7.39 1.95
CA ILE A 51 -5.41 6.89 0.78
C ILE A 51 -4.43 7.93 0.26
N ASN A 52 -4.81 9.21 0.21
CA ASN A 52 -3.91 10.30 -0.17
C ASN A 52 -2.76 10.46 0.84
N SER A 53 -3.04 10.40 2.15
CA SER A 53 -2.01 10.45 3.19
C SER A 53 -1.04 9.27 3.08
N PHE A 54 -1.53 8.07 2.74
CA PHE A 54 -0.68 6.91 2.46
C PHE A 54 0.26 7.17 1.27
N ILE A 55 -0.26 7.73 0.18
CA ILE A 55 0.54 8.01 -1.03
C ILE A 55 1.65 9.01 -0.72
N GLU A 56 1.37 10.09 0.03
CA GLU A 56 2.40 11.05 0.43
C GLU A 56 3.43 10.41 1.37
N ALA A 57 2.99 9.65 2.37
CA ALA A 57 3.90 8.93 3.26
C ALA A 57 4.82 7.95 2.49
N LEU A 58 4.30 7.25 1.47
CA LEU A 58 5.06 6.35 0.63
C LEU A 58 6.14 7.08 -0.19
N LYS A 59 5.89 8.30 -0.67
CA LYS A 59 6.90 9.09 -1.38
C LYS A 59 8.08 9.49 -0.50
N GLU A 60 7.83 9.64 0.81
CA GLU A 60 8.84 10.04 1.80
C GLU A 60 9.65 8.87 2.38
N THR A 61 9.19 7.62 2.21
CA THR A 61 9.93 6.41 2.63
C THR A 61 11.08 6.06 1.70
#